data_AF-A0AAW5KCU3-F1
#
_entry.id   AF-A0AAW5KCU3-F1
#
_cell.length_a   1.000
_cell.length_b   1.000
_cell.length_c   1.000
_cell.angle_alpha   90.00
_cell.angle_beta   90.00
_cell.angle_gamma   90.00
#
_symmetry.space_group_name_H-M   'P 1'
#
loop_
_entity.id
_entity.type
_entity.pdbx_description
1 polymer ?
#
loop_
_entity_poly.entity_id
_entity_poly.type
_entity_poly.pdbx_seq_one_letter_code
_entity_poly.pdbx_strand_id
1 'polypeptide(L)'
;DMFERNNNNPSTKVLAYDVVDEPPARVRENLHLGEGEKAIRLYRVRYADDTPAVLNETFRSYSRFEGQMECDPATVFSYSYLKKLKNIYPVHSEEVLEIALLGPEEAVLLEQKV
;
A
#
# COMPACT_ATOMS: atom_id res chain seq x y z
N ASP A 1 -9.65 -7.65 -7.51
CA ASP A 1 -8.42 -6.84 -7.67
C ASP A 1 -8.43 -6.13 -9.03
N MET A 2 -7.55 -5.16 -9.31
CA MET A 2 -7.38 -4.62 -10.67
C MET A 2 -6.81 -5.70 -11.62
N PHE A 3 -5.82 -6.46 -11.16
CA PHE A 3 -5.18 -7.52 -11.96
C PHE A 3 -6.15 -8.64 -12.35
N GLU A 4 -7.00 -9.08 -11.41
CA GLU A 4 -8.05 -10.08 -11.68
C GLU A 4 -9.03 -9.62 -12.76
N ARG A 5 -9.36 -8.32 -12.80
CA ARG A 5 -10.26 -7.76 -13.83
C ARG A 5 -9.63 -7.82 -15.23
N ASN A 6 -8.30 -7.90 -15.31
CA ASN A 6 -7.54 -8.02 -16.55
C ASN A 6 -7.14 -9.47 -16.86
N ASN A 7 -7.69 -10.45 -16.14
CA ASN A 7 -7.37 -11.88 -16.25
C ASN A 7 -5.91 -12.25 -15.91
N ASN A 8 -5.23 -11.44 -15.07
CA ASN A 8 -3.94 -11.81 -14.50
C ASN A 8 -4.13 -12.41 -13.09
N ASN A 9 -3.23 -13.30 -12.70
CA ASN A 9 -3.15 -13.80 -11.33
C ASN A 9 -2.33 -12.84 -10.46
N PRO A 10 -2.94 -12.09 -9.52
CA PRO A 10 -2.18 -11.19 -8.67
C PRO A 10 -1.36 -11.97 -7.64
N SER A 11 -0.09 -11.61 -7.49
CA SER A 11 0.70 -12.00 -6.33
C SER A 11 1.40 -10.79 -5.74
N THR A 12 2.01 -10.94 -4.56
CA THR A 12 2.60 -9.83 -3.82
C THR A 12 3.85 -10.30 -3.08
N LYS A 13 4.92 -9.51 -3.19
CA LYS A 13 6.13 -9.61 -2.36
C LYS A 13 6.16 -8.41 -1.42
N VAL A 14 6.03 -8.65 -0.12
CA VAL A 14 6.12 -7.61 0.91
C VAL A 14 7.58 -7.23 1.11
N LEU A 15 7.88 -5.94 1.03
CA LEU A 15 9.21 -5.36 1.25
C LEU A 15 9.33 -4.76 2.64
N ALA A 16 8.27 -4.12 3.13
CA ALA A 16 8.19 -3.62 4.50
C ALA A 16 6.74 -3.67 5.01
N TYR A 17 6.58 -4.00 6.29
CA TYR A 17 5.33 -3.88 7.01
C TYR A 17 5.60 -3.46 8.45
N ASP A 18 5.52 -2.16 8.71
CA ASP A 18 6.01 -1.53 9.94
C ASP A 18 5.14 -0.37 10.43
N VAL A 19 5.41 0.06 11.66
CA VAL A 19 4.84 1.28 12.24
C VAL A 19 5.85 2.40 12.07
N VAL A 20 5.41 3.50 11.48
CA VAL A 20 6.21 4.70 11.26
C VAL A 20 5.80 5.74 12.31
N ASP A 21 6.72 6.03 13.23
CA ASP A 21 6.51 7.00 14.30
C ASP A 21 6.35 8.43 13.78
N GLU A 22 7.06 8.77 12.71
CA GLU A 22 7.05 10.09 12.07
C GLU A 22 6.74 9.96 10.56
N PRO A 23 5.46 9.84 10.16
CA PRO A 23 5.11 9.68 8.76
C PRO A 23 5.48 10.92 7.92
N PRO A 24 5.78 10.77 6.62
CA PRO A 24 6.04 11.91 5.74
C PRO A 24 4.92 12.96 5.78
N ALA A 25 5.24 14.24 5.60
CA ALA A 25 4.28 15.34 5.70
C ALA A 25 2.99 15.11 4.88
N ARG A 26 3.14 14.68 3.60
CA ARG A 26 2.02 14.33 2.71
C ARG A 26 1.11 13.23 3.28
N VAL A 27 1.70 12.26 4.00
CA VAL A 27 0.95 11.14 4.60
C VAL A 27 0.20 11.64 5.82
N ARG A 28 0.84 12.46 6.67
CA ARG A 28 0.18 13.06 7.84
C ARG A 28 -1.01 13.91 7.43
N GLU A 29 -0.84 14.74 6.41
CA GLU A 29 -1.90 15.61 5.89
C GLU A 29 -3.08 14.78 5.36
N ASN A 30 -2.82 13.84 4.43
CA ASN A 30 -3.88 13.03 3.82
C ASN A 30 -4.60 12.08 4.80
N LEU A 31 -3.93 11.64 5.86
CA LEU A 31 -4.53 10.81 6.90
C LEU A 31 -5.08 11.62 8.09
N HIS A 32 -4.96 12.95 8.06
CA HIS A 32 -5.32 13.86 9.15
C HIS A 32 -4.67 13.48 10.49
N LEU A 33 -3.39 13.11 10.47
CA LEU A 33 -2.64 12.73 11.66
C LEU A 33 -2.18 13.98 12.42
N GLY A 34 -2.41 13.98 13.73
CA GLY A 34 -1.88 14.95 14.67
C GLY A 34 -0.38 14.78 14.93
N GLU A 35 0.17 15.67 15.77
CA GLU A 35 1.55 15.56 16.22
C GLU A 35 1.76 14.28 17.06
N GLY A 36 2.83 13.54 16.74
CA GLY A 36 3.14 12.26 17.39
C GLY A 36 2.24 11.08 16.99
N GLU A 37 1.24 11.29 16.13
CA GLU A 37 0.42 10.18 15.62
C GLU A 37 1.16 9.36 14.55
N LYS A 38 1.07 8.05 14.70
CA LYS A 38 1.82 7.06 13.90
C LYS A 38 1.00 6.56 12.72
N ALA A 39 1.69 6.02 11.72
CA ALA A 39 1.09 5.32 10.60
C ALA A 39 1.58 3.87 10.50
N ILE A 40 0.73 2.98 10.01
CA ILE A 40 1.12 1.67 9.52
C ILE A 40 1.53 1.83 8.06
N ARG A 41 2.73 1.38 7.69
CA ARG A 41 3.24 1.38 6.32
C ARG A 41 3.28 -0.03 5.78
N LEU A 42 2.74 -0.23 4.59
CA LEU A 42 2.93 -1.43 3.79
C LEU A 42 3.62 -1.04 2.49
N TYR A 43 4.82 -1.58 2.27
CA TYR A 43 5.59 -1.42 1.05
C TYR A 43 5.77 -2.77 0.37
N ARG A 44 5.43 -2.87 -0.92
CA ARG A 44 5.35 -4.16 -1.61
C ARG A 44 5.51 -4.04 -3.12
N VAL A 45 6.01 -5.12 -3.73
CA VAL A 45 5.89 -5.34 -5.19
C VAL A 45 4.64 -6.15 -5.45
N ARG A 46 3.82 -5.69 -6.38
CA ARG A 46 2.65 -6.42 -6.87
C ARG A 46 2.94 -6.96 -8.26
N TYR A 47 2.57 -8.22 -8.48
CA TYR A 47 2.82 -8.92 -9.74
C TYR A 47 1.51 -9.13 -10.48
N ALA A 48 1.58 -9.02 -11.81
CA ALA A 48 0.59 -9.53 -12.73
C ALA A 48 1.14 -10.83 -13.30
N ASP A 49 0.55 -11.96 -12.87
CA ASP A 49 1.14 -13.29 -13.04
C ASP A 49 2.53 -13.32 -12.39
N ASP A 50 3.59 -13.54 -13.18
CA ASP A 50 4.97 -13.60 -12.71
C ASP A 50 5.75 -12.30 -12.99
N THR A 51 5.11 -11.27 -13.57
CA THR A 51 5.79 -10.00 -13.93
C THR A 51 5.58 -8.93 -12.85
N PRO A 52 6.65 -8.32 -12.30
CA PRO A 52 6.50 -7.21 -11.36
C PRO A 52 5.87 -6.00 -12.06
N ALA A 53 4.68 -5.61 -11.60
CA ALA A 53 3.86 -4.61 -12.28
C ALA A 53 3.82 -3.28 -11.53
N VAL A 54 3.79 -3.30 -10.20
CA VAL A 54 3.62 -2.08 -9.39
C VAL A 54 4.46 -2.17 -8.11
N LEU A 55 5.23 -1.12 -7.86
CA LEU A 55 5.82 -0.85 -6.56
C LEU A 55 4.84 0.01 -5.76
N ASN A 56 4.29 -0.53 -4.69
CA ASN A 56 3.18 0.07 -3.95
C ASN A 56 3.58 0.35 -2.52
N GLU A 57 3.51 1.62 -2.13
CA GLU A 57 3.63 2.09 -0.76
C GLU A 57 2.26 2.61 -0.29
N THR A 58 1.72 2.03 0.78
CA THR A 58 0.42 2.43 1.33
C THR A 58 0.52 2.69 2.82
N PHE A 59 -0.20 3.70 3.29
CA PHE A 59 -0.25 4.08 4.70
C PHE A 59 -1.68 4.00 5.26
N ARG A 60 -1.80 3.71 6.56
CA ARG A 60 -3.03 3.80 7.35
C ARG A 60 -2.74 4.42 8.71
N SER A 61 -3.72 5.09 9.31
CA SER A 61 -3.63 5.56 10.70
C SER A 61 -3.42 4.37 11.65
N TYR A 62 -2.38 4.42 12.48
CA TYR A 62 -2.12 3.38 13.46
C TYR A 62 -3.25 3.32 14.51
N SER A 63 -3.64 4.47 15.07
CA SER A 63 -4.67 4.55 16.12
C SER A 63 -6.02 3.95 15.70
N ARG A 64 -6.38 4.03 14.41
CA ARG A 64 -7.63 3.43 13.88
C ARG A 64 -7.51 1.97 13.50
N PHE A 65 -6.30 1.49 13.20
CA PHE A 65 -6.07 0.20 12.54
C PHE A 65 -4.98 -0.66 13.19
N GLU A 66 -4.56 -0.40 14.43
CA GLU A 66 -3.45 -1.11 15.10
C GLU A 66 -3.54 -2.64 15.02
N GLY A 67 -4.74 -3.22 15.18
CA GLY A 67 -4.95 -4.68 15.06
C GLY A 67 -4.65 -5.27 13.68
N GLN A 68 -4.38 -4.45 12.66
CA GLN A 68 -3.88 -4.92 11.37
C GLN A 68 -2.48 -5.52 11.48
N MET A 69 -1.65 -5.06 12.43
CA MET A 69 -0.27 -5.53 12.57
C MET A 69 -0.14 -7.03 12.86
N GLU A 70 -1.22 -7.66 13.34
CA GLU A 70 -1.30 -9.09 13.61
C GLU A 70 -1.80 -9.91 12.40
N CYS A 71 -2.18 -9.24 11.31
CA CYS A 71 -2.75 -9.85 10.12
C CYS A 71 -1.68 -10.09 9.04
N ASP A 72 -2.04 -10.91 8.06
CA ASP A 72 -1.19 -11.16 6.89
C ASP A 72 -1.01 -9.86 6.04
N PRO A 73 0.23 -9.34 5.92
CA PRO A 73 0.50 -8.11 5.17
C PRO A 73 0.15 -8.21 3.68
N ALA A 74 0.10 -9.41 3.10
CA ALA A 74 -0.28 -9.58 1.71
C ALA A 74 -1.74 -9.19 1.46
N THR A 75 -2.62 -9.33 2.47
CA THR A 75 -4.08 -9.20 2.31
C THR A 75 -4.70 -8.09 3.15
N VAL A 76 -4.04 -7.64 4.23
CA VAL A 76 -4.59 -6.73 5.25
C VAL A 76 -4.98 -5.34 4.74
N PHE A 77 -4.35 -4.84 3.67
CA PHE A 77 -4.70 -3.55 3.07
C PHE A 77 -5.84 -3.60 2.06
N SER A 78 -6.37 -4.79 1.74
CA SER A 78 -7.46 -4.95 0.76
C SER A 78 -8.76 -4.27 1.21
N TYR A 79 -9.58 -3.83 0.25
CA TYR A 79 -10.92 -3.33 0.58
C TYR A 79 -11.83 -4.42 1.16
N SER A 80 -11.58 -5.70 0.83
CA SER A 80 -12.26 -6.84 1.43
C SER A 80 -12.01 -6.92 2.94
N TYR A 81 -10.78 -6.65 3.38
CA TYR A 81 -10.43 -6.58 4.81
C TYR A 81 -11.26 -5.51 5.53
N LEU A 82 -11.26 -4.28 5.00
CA LEU A 82 -11.97 -3.15 5.61
C LEU A 82 -13.47 -3.42 5.78
N LYS A 83 -14.11 -3.98 4.75
CA LYS A 83 -15.53 -4.32 4.77
C LYS A 83 -15.82 -5.40 5.80
N LYS A 84 -15.10 -6.51 5.76
CA LYS A 84 -15.38 -7.70 6.58
C LYS A 84 -15.12 -7.46 8.06
N LEU A 85 -14.00 -6.83 8.41
CA LEU A 85 -13.53 -6.77 9.79
C LEU A 85 -13.88 -5.47 10.51
N LYS A 86 -14.12 -4.39 9.76
CA LYS A 86 -14.38 -3.07 10.35
C LYS A 86 -15.68 -2.43 9.87
N ASN A 87 -16.42 -3.07 8.96
CA ASN A 87 -17.62 -2.51 8.33
C ASN A 87 -17.36 -1.12 7.70
N ILE A 88 -16.14 -0.92 7.19
CA ILE A 88 -15.71 0.32 6.54
C ILE A 88 -15.81 0.16 5.03
N TYR A 89 -16.49 1.10 4.38
CA TYR A 89 -16.68 1.13 2.93
C TYR A 89 -16.03 2.39 2.38
N PRO A 90 -15.03 2.28 1.49
CA PRO A 90 -14.54 3.42 0.73
C PRO A 90 -15.69 3.96 -0.13
N VAL A 91 -15.99 5.25 0.01
CA VAL A 91 -17.05 5.94 -0.76
C VAL A 91 -16.49 6.92 -1.78
N HIS A 92 -15.25 7.36 -1.57
CA HIS A 92 -14.57 8.34 -2.41
C HIS A 92 -13.05 8.11 -2.35
N SER A 93 -12.38 8.45 -3.44
CA SER A 93 -10.92 8.45 -3.57
C SER A 93 -10.51 9.47 -4.63
N GLU A 94 -9.39 10.14 -4.39
CA GLU A 94 -8.71 10.97 -5.39
C GLU A 94 -7.47 10.22 -5.88
N GLU A 95 -7.24 10.25 -7.19
CA GLU A 95 -6.09 9.60 -7.83
C GLU A 95 -5.39 10.61 -8.73
N VAL A 96 -4.06 10.69 -8.60
CA VAL A 96 -3.19 11.54 -9.42
C VAL A 96 -2.27 10.64 -10.22
N LEU A 97 -2.23 10.86 -11.54
CA LEU A 97 -1.40 10.11 -12.47
C LEU A 97 -0.34 11.02 -13.06
N GLU A 98 0.92 10.63 -12.91
CA GLU A 98 2.08 11.39 -13.38
C GLU A 98 3.10 10.46 -14.01
N ILE A 99 3.86 10.99 -14.97
CA ILE A 99 5.02 10.29 -15.52
C ILE A 99 6.20 10.57 -14.59
N ALA A 100 6.77 9.52 -14.00
CA ALA A 100 7.97 9.59 -13.17
C ALA A 100 9.09 8.73 -13.77
N LEU A 101 10.33 9.11 -13.52
CA LEU A 101 11.50 8.29 -13.82
C LEU A 101 11.74 7.32 -12.65
N LEU A 102 12.07 6.06 -12.96
CA LEU A 102 12.43 5.10 -11.93
C LEU A 102 13.79 5.45 -11.33
N GLY A 103 13.88 5.42 -10.00
CA GLY A 103 15.17 5.38 -9.33
C GLY A 103 15.90 4.04 -9.55
N PRO A 104 17.23 3.99 -9.32
CA PRO A 104 18.02 2.76 -9.49
C PRO A 104 17.48 1.56 -8.70
N GLU A 105 17.05 1.79 -7.45
CA GLU A 105 16.53 0.73 -6.58
C GLU A 105 15.16 0.23 -7.05
N GLU A 106 14.27 1.15 -7.47
CA GLU A 106 12.93 0.82 -7.96
C GLU A 106 13.01 0.02 -9.26
N ALA A 107 13.96 0.35 -10.14
CA ALA A 107 14.17 -0.36 -11.39
C ALA A 107 14.63 -1.80 -11.16
N VAL A 108 15.50 -2.04 -10.17
CA VAL A 108 15.86 -3.42 -9.78
C VAL A 108 14.64 -4.18 -9.26
N LEU A 109 13.81 -3.55 -8.42
CA LEU A 109 12.59 -4.17 -7.87
C LEU A 109 11.52 -4.46 -8.94
N LEU A 110 11.49 -3.67 -10.01
CA LEU A 110 10.55 -3.79 -11.13
C LEU A 110 11.15 -4.47 -12.36
N GLU A 111 12.38 -4.99 -12.25
CA GLU A 111 13.11 -5.65 -13.34
C GLU A 111 13.22 -4.78 -14.62
N GLN A 112 13.33 -3.47 -14.44
CA GLN A 112 13.47 -2.48 -15.51
C GLN A 112 14.92 -2.04 -15.68
N LYS A 113 15.22 -1.50 -16.86
CA LYS A 113 16.51 -0.86 -17.15
C LYS A 113 16.45 0.61 -16.78
N VAL A 114 17.55 1.14 -16.23
CA VAL A 114 17.79 2.56 -15.94
C VAL A 114 18.72 3.14 -16.98
#